data_AF-A0A2D6DSG8-F1
#
_entry.id   AF-A0A2D6DSG8-F1
#
_cell.length_a   1.000
_cell.length_b   1.000
_cell.length_c   1.000
_cell.angle_alpha   90.00
_cell.angle_beta   90.00
_cell.angle_gamma   90.00
#
_symmetry.space_group_name_H-M   'P 1'
#
loop_
_entity.id
_entity.type
_entity.pdbx_description
1 polymer ?
#
loop_
_entity_poly.entity_id
_entity_poly.type
_entity_poly.pdbx_seq_one_letter_code
_entity_poly.pdbx_strand_id
1 'polypeptide(L)'
;MKGIKPMKAFKYVSATRVTHPALALALAATIAFNQNAKGEIFGFDEDFSTPLDEFLWRQQGEFDSHQGVSDGAYIFTDQYGAPGTKLNRSTGGFLADNYRHEVEVLLNPFRLDANPGTGADFKMKMFGPDGFIEIVLNSFGNMRLFHNDFSGGGGNLQPQTDIGIADGEILKLVIDYDFDSDEIAATYSLDGGEAVPFYSGGGIDGRIGDVVTNFVELELFKFNDTNTTAPVAAVDMWKVGDESTPSGPASLVLTDVDYDAAADTFRFTWDSEPGKVYGIYWSLDLINWDADLADNVFAEGTSTTYPPLFISAEPNPGTNLGIRPEAIFFRVEEIPLP
;
A
#
# COMPACT_ATOMS: atom_id res chain seq x y z
N MET A 1 -11.65 -34.38 -79.63
CA MET A 1 -10.65 -34.40 -78.54
C MET A 1 -11.30 -33.67 -77.36
N LYS A 2 -12.11 -34.32 -76.50
CA LYS A 2 -11.75 -34.98 -75.22
C LYS A 2 -10.57 -34.29 -74.52
N GLY A 3 -10.63 -33.75 -73.31
CA GLY A 3 -11.64 -33.74 -72.24
C GLY A 3 -10.95 -33.18 -70.98
N ILE A 4 -11.70 -32.47 -70.14
CA ILE A 4 -11.26 -31.77 -68.91
C ILE A 4 -11.06 -32.76 -67.75
N LYS A 5 -9.92 -32.60 -67.02
CA LYS A 5 -9.58 -32.94 -65.59
C LYS A 5 -9.85 -34.42 -65.13
N PRO A 6 -9.33 -34.97 -63.98
CA PRO A 6 -8.99 -34.29 -62.71
C PRO A 6 -7.83 -34.90 -61.86
N MET A 7 -7.63 -34.28 -60.69
CA MET A 7 -6.93 -34.77 -59.47
C MET A 7 -7.29 -36.21 -59.05
N LYS A 8 -6.35 -36.85 -58.35
CA LYS A 8 -6.52 -37.84 -57.25
C LYS A 8 -5.14 -38.02 -56.57
N ALA A 9 -4.93 -38.35 -55.30
CA ALA A 9 -5.65 -38.29 -54.02
C ALA A 9 -4.87 -39.23 -53.06
N PHE A 10 -4.51 -38.75 -51.85
CA PHE A 10 -4.35 -39.45 -50.54
C PHE A 10 -3.49 -40.73 -50.44
N LYS A 11 -2.85 -41.13 -49.32
CA LYS A 11 -3.23 -41.31 -47.89
C LYS A 11 -1.92 -41.75 -47.16
N TYR A 12 -1.64 -41.57 -45.87
CA TYR A 12 -2.29 -42.23 -44.73
C TYR A 12 -1.77 -41.70 -43.37
N VAL A 13 -2.64 -41.84 -42.36
CA VAL A 13 -2.65 -41.31 -40.98
C VAL A 13 -2.11 -42.38 -40.00
N SER A 14 -1.40 -42.02 -38.93
CA SER A 14 -1.81 -42.09 -37.50
C SER A 14 -0.51 -42.28 -36.68
N ALA A 15 -0.24 -41.64 -35.55
CA ALA A 15 -1.04 -41.74 -34.33
C ALA A 15 -0.85 -40.57 -33.36
N THR A 16 -1.96 -40.29 -32.68
CA THR A 16 -2.19 -39.51 -31.45
C THR A 16 -1.11 -39.56 -30.36
N ARG A 17 -0.89 -38.43 -29.67
CA ARG A 17 -1.39 -38.23 -28.28
C ARG A 17 -1.19 -36.81 -27.71
N VAL A 18 -2.30 -36.35 -27.10
CA VAL A 18 -2.42 -35.49 -25.91
C VAL A 18 -2.22 -33.99 -26.09
N THR A 19 -3.35 -33.30 -26.14
CA THR A 19 -3.54 -31.89 -25.78
C THR A 19 -3.35 -31.70 -24.27
N HIS A 20 -2.50 -30.75 -23.88
CA HIS A 20 -2.62 -30.06 -22.61
C HIS A 20 -2.83 -28.57 -22.90
N PRO A 21 -3.83 -27.92 -22.29
CA PRO A 21 -3.96 -26.47 -22.36
C PRO A 21 -2.78 -25.89 -21.57
N ALA A 22 -1.98 -25.05 -22.21
CA ALA A 22 -0.99 -24.27 -21.49
C ALA A 22 -1.75 -23.35 -20.53
N LEU A 23 -1.50 -23.56 -19.24
CA LEU A 23 -1.85 -22.70 -18.12
C LEU A 23 -1.66 -21.24 -18.52
N ALA A 24 -2.73 -20.45 -18.50
CA ALA A 24 -2.61 -19.01 -18.38
C ALA A 24 -2.04 -18.72 -16.99
N LEU A 25 -0.74 -18.48 -16.91
CA LEU A 25 -0.09 -18.01 -15.70
C LEU A 25 -0.21 -16.48 -15.69
N ALA A 26 -1.19 -15.97 -14.95
CA ALA A 26 -1.25 -14.56 -14.61
C ALA A 26 -0.03 -14.26 -13.72
N LEU A 27 0.94 -13.52 -14.25
CA LEU A 27 2.09 -13.05 -13.49
C LEU A 27 1.71 -11.73 -12.84
N ALA A 28 1.33 -11.79 -11.56
CA ALA A 28 1.29 -10.61 -10.71
C ALA A 28 2.75 -10.21 -10.44
N ALA A 29 3.18 -9.07 -11.01
CA ALA A 29 4.45 -8.47 -10.69
C ALA A 29 4.26 -7.59 -9.45
N THR A 30 4.68 -8.09 -8.28
CA THR A 30 4.83 -7.27 -7.09
C THR A 30 6.23 -6.66 -7.10
N ILE A 31 6.31 -5.33 -7.17
CA ILE A 31 7.56 -4.58 -7.06
C ILE A 31 7.48 -3.78 -5.77
N ALA A 32 8.31 -4.16 -4.80
CA ALA A 32 8.56 -3.36 -3.61
C ALA A 32 9.40 -2.15 -4.00
N PHE A 33 8.84 -0.94 -3.91
CA PHE A 33 9.59 0.29 -4.05
C PHE A 33 10.27 0.66 -2.73
N ASN A 34 11.58 0.89 -2.79
CA ASN A 34 12.32 1.59 -1.76
C ASN A 34 13.00 2.79 -2.45
N GLN A 35 12.26 3.89 -2.55
CA GLN A 35 12.72 5.14 -3.16
C GLN A 35 13.12 6.11 -2.03
N ASN A 36 14.42 6.19 -1.73
CA ASN A 36 14.97 7.27 -0.91
C ASN A 36 15.22 8.50 -1.82
N ALA A 37 14.17 9.24 -2.14
CA ALA A 37 14.27 10.69 -2.26
C ALA A 37 14.16 11.27 -0.84
N LYS A 38 14.72 12.44 -0.56
CA LYS A 38 14.44 13.17 0.68
C LYS A 38 12.99 13.64 0.65
N GLY A 39 12.05 12.73 0.87
CA GLY A 39 10.61 12.94 0.84
C GLY A 39 10.07 13.24 2.24
N GLU A 40 9.09 14.12 2.27
CA GLU A 40 8.07 14.22 3.33
C GLU A 40 7.46 12.84 3.62
N ILE A 41 6.60 12.74 4.64
CA ILE A 41 5.86 11.50 4.97
C ILE A 41 5.38 10.82 3.67
N PHE A 42 5.75 9.55 3.45
CA PHE A 42 5.48 8.83 2.19
C PHE A 42 3.99 8.80 1.84
N GLY A 43 3.14 8.93 2.86
CA GLY A 43 1.69 8.95 2.74
C GLY A 43 1.11 7.67 2.17
N PHE A 44 -0.18 7.44 2.40
CA PHE A 44 -0.93 6.42 1.68
C PHE A 44 -2.43 6.65 1.81
N ASP A 45 -3.16 6.09 0.84
CA ASP A 45 -4.60 5.96 0.83
C ASP A 45 -4.92 4.49 0.53
N GLU A 46 -5.44 3.76 1.51
CA GLU A 46 -5.80 2.35 1.39
C GLU A 46 -7.30 2.20 1.60
N ASP A 47 -7.97 1.64 0.60
CA ASP A 47 -9.41 1.37 0.58
C ASP A 47 -9.74 -0.14 0.61
N PHE A 48 -8.72 -0.99 0.70
CA PHE A 48 -8.83 -2.44 0.74
C PHE A 48 -9.72 -3.04 -0.37
N SER A 49 -9.78 -2.37 -1.53
CA SER A 49 -10.48 -2.87 -2.72
C SER A 49 -9.73 -4.01 -3.43
N THR A 50 -8.46 -4.21 -3.07
CA THR A 50 -7.58 -5.26 -3.60
C THR A 50 -6.91 -6.04 -2.47
N PRO A 51 -6.36 -7.24 -2.73
CA PRO A 51 -5.62 -7.99 -1.71
C PRO A 51 -4.47 -7.18 -1.12
N LEU A 52 -4.23 -7.36 0.18
CA LEU A 52 -3.18 -6.66 0.92
C LEU A 52 -1.80 -6.87 0.28
N ASP A 53 -1.07 -5.78 0.01
CA ASP A 53 0.33 -5.86 -0.40
C ASP A 53 1.25 -6.13 0.80
N GLU A 54 1.63 -7.39 1.00
CA GLU A 54 2.50 -7.85 2.09
C GLU A 54 3.95 -7.34 1.99
N PHE A 55 4.35 -6.68 0.89
CA PHE A 55 5.64 -5.98 0.84
C PHE A 55 5.59 -4.61 1.52
N LEU A 56 4.42 -3.96 1.53
CA LEU A 56 4.20 -2.67 2.16
C LEU A 56 3.67 -2.81 3.59
N TRP A 57 2.79 -3.79 3.78
CA TRP A 57 2.08 -4.04 5.02
C TRP A 57 2.73 -5.17 5.80
N ARG A 58 2.83 -5.02 7.12
CA ARG A 58 3.33 -6.05 8.02
C ARG A 58 2.24 -6.49 8.99
N GLN A 59 2.00 -7.79 8.98
CA GLN A 59 1.13 -8.48 9.92
C GLN A 59 1.96 -9.00 11.11
N GLN A 60 1.48 -8.81 12.33
CA GLN A 60 2.09 -9.34 13.55
C GLN A 60 1.01 -9.87 14.49
N GLY A 61 1.36 -10.88 15.28
CA GLY A 61 0.41 -11.62 16.10
C GLY A 61 0.31 -13.06 15.62
N GLU A 62 -0.77 -13.74 16.02
CA GLU A 62 -1.04 -15.09 15.55
C GLU A 62 -1.52 -15.02 14.09
N PHE A 63 -0.93 -15.82 13.20
CA PHE A 63 -1.21 -15.74 11.77
C PHE A 63 -2.69 -15.97 11.44
N ASP A 64 -3.33 -16.95 12.10
CA ASP A 64 -4.76 -17.26 11.93
C ASP A 64 -5.69 -16.13 12.39
N SER A 65 -5.16 -15.10 13.05
CA SER A 65 -5.93 -13.91 13.47
C SER A 65 -6.06 -12.87 12.37
N HIS A 66 -5.29 -12.98 11.29
CA HIS A 66 -5.41 -12.16 10.09
C HIS A 66 -6.28 -12.89 9.06
N GLN A 67 -7.49 -12.39 8.82
CA GLN A 67 -8.43 -13.00 7.87
C GLN A 67 -8.24 -12.47 6.44
N GLY A 68 -7.46 -11.39 6.29
CA GLY A 68 -7.13 -10.78 5.01
C GLY A 68 -8.19 -9.78 4.54
N VAL A 69 -8.12 -9.41 3.27
CA VAL A 69 -9.08 -8.51 2.64
C VAL A 69 -10.29 -9.30 2.15
N SER A 70 -11.49 -8.93 2.60
CA SER A 70 -12.77 -9.46 2.13
C SER A 70 -13.81 -8.36 2.11
N ASP A 71 -14.65 -8.34 1.07
CA ASP A 71 -15.76 -7.39 0.92
C ASP A 71 -15.37 -5.90 1.07
N GLY A 72 -14.15 -5.54 0.64
CA GLY A 72 -13.66 -4.16 0.69
C GLY A 72 -13.07 -3.74 2.04
N ALA A 73 -12.79 -4.69 2.94
CA ALA A 73 -12.23 -4.40 4.25
C ALA A 73 -11.09 -5.36 4.61
N TYR A 74 -10.10 -4.88 5.35
CA TYR A 74 -9.12 -5.75 5.99
C TYR A 74 -9.63 -6.26 7.34
N ILE A 75 -9.77 -7.58 7.46
CA ILE A 75 -10.39 -8.21 8.63
C ILE A 75 -9.34 -8.90 9.50
N PHE A 76 -9.37 -8.61 10.79
CA PHE A 76 -8.54 -9.27 11.79
C PHE A 76 -9.25 -9.37 13.15
N THR A 77 -8.81 -10.33 13.96
CA THR A 77 -9.40 -10.70 15.25
C THR A 77 -8.30 -10.83 16.30
N ASP A 78 -8.62 -11.01 17.58
CA ASP A 78 -7.62 -11.38 18.59
C ASP A 78 -8.22 -12.22 19.71
N GLN A 79 -7.82 -13.49 19.86
CA GLN A 79 -8.43 -14.39 20.85
C GLN A 79 -7.69 -14.43 22.20
N TYR A 80 -6.43 -13.97 22.27
CA TYR A 80 -5.53 -14.28 23.39
C TYR A 80 -4.75 -13.10 23.98
N GLY A 81 -4.89 -11.89 23.43
CA GLY A 81 -4.31 -10.67 24.01
C GLY A 81 -2.84 -10.49 23.68
N ALA A 82 -1.94 -11.34 24.18
CA ALA A 82 -0.50 -11.17 23.96
C ALA A 82 0.01 -12.05 22.81
N PRO A 83 0.73 -11.50 21.81
CA PRO A 83 1.28 -10.14 21.72
C PRO A 83 0.33 -9.08 21.12
N GLY A 84 -0.91 -9.45 20.81
CA GLY A 84 -1.91 -8.65 20.11
C GLY A 84 -1.83 -8.92 18.62
N THR A 85 -2.93 -8.71 17.91
CA THR A 85 -3.00 -8.85 16.45
C THR A 85 -2.90 -7.46 15.82
N LYS A 86 -1.89 -7.25 14.97
CA LYS A 86 -1.45 -5.92 14.54
C LYS A 86 -1.23 -5.88 13.03
N LEU A 87 -1.70 -4.80 12.42
CA LEU A 87 -1.35 -4.42 11.07
C LEU A 87 -0.57 -3.11 11.13
N ASN A 88 0.64 -3.06 10.56
CA ASN A 88 1.41 -1.82 10.48
C ASN A 88 2.00 -1.58 9.09
N ARG A 89 2.27 -0.31 8.81
CA ARG A 89 2.91 0.15 7.58
C ARG A 89 3.89 1.26 7.88
N SER A 90 5.04 1.20 7.24
CA SER A 90 6.03 2.28 7.29
C SER A 90 5.46 3.53 6.65
N THR A 91 5.58 4.65 7.34
CA THR A 91 5.26 5.99 6.84
C THR A 91 6.50 6.67 6.29
N GLY A 92 7.70 6.35 6.81
CA GLY A 92 8.98 6.84 6.32
C GLY A 92 9.07 8.37 6.24
N GLY A 93 10.09 8.85 5.53
CA GLY A 93 10.30 10.27 5.27
C GLY A 93 10.82 11.07 6.48
N PHE A 94 10.59 12.37 6.45
CA PHE A 94 10.77 13.29 7.57
C PHE A 94 9.54 14.19 7.70
N LEU A 95 9.27 14.66 8.91
CA LEU A 95 8.16 15.57 9.17
C LEU A 95 8.58 17.00 8.79
N ALA A 96 7.87 17.61 7.84
CA ALA A 96 8.13 18.99 7.39
C ALA A 96 6.89 19.82 7.07
N ASP A 97 5.71 19.22 7.16
CA ASP A 97 4.41 19.88 6.97
C ASP A 97 3.35 19.18 7.83
N ASN A 98 2.14 19.70 7.76
CA ASN A 98 0.93 19.13 8.32
C ASN A 98 0.73 17.70 7.83
N TYR A 99 -0.05 16.92 8.58
CA TYR A 99 -0.52 15.62 8.09
C TYR A 99 -1.88 15.29 8.67
N ARG A 100 -2.58 14.37 8.02
CA ARG A 100 -3.79 13.75 8.51
C ARG A 100 -3.59 12.24 8.60
N HIS A 101 -4.03 11.64 9.70
CA HIS A 101 -4.14 10.18 9.85
C HIS A 101 -5.60 9.83 10.10
N GLU A 102 -6.19 9.07 9.19
CA GLU A 102 -7.60 8.73 9.18
C GLU A 102 -7.81 7.23 9.04
N VAL A 103 -8.76 6.68 9.81
CA VAL A 103 -9.14 5.26 9.80
C VAL A 103 -10.65 5.14 9.90
N GLU A 104 -11.26 4.32 9.05
CA GLU A 104 -12.64 3.85 9.19
C GLU A 104 -12.66 2.36 9.49
N VAL A 105 -13.34 1.97 10.56
CA VAL A 105 -13.35 0.59 11.06
C VAL A 105 -14.73 0.20 11.60
N LEU A 106 -15.22 -0.96 11.17
CA LEU A 106 -16.33 -1.66 11.78
C LEU A 106 -15.80 -2.59 12.88
N LEU A 107 -16.37 -2.50 14.07
CA LEU A 107 -16.05 -3.38 15.20
C LEU A 107 -17.25 -4.26 15.53
N ASN A 108 -17.21 -5.54 15.14
CA ASN A 108 -18.31 -6.48 15.34
C ASN A 108 -17.90 -7.97 15.21
N PRO A 109 -18.01 -8.78 16.27
CA PRO A 109 -18.42 -8.41 17.62
C PRO A 109 -17.33 -7.61 18.35
N PHE A 110 -17.71 -6.69 19.21
CA PHE A 110 -16.81 -5.93 20.08
C PHE A 110 -17.49 -5.50 21.37
N ARG A 111 -18.57 -4.72 21.29
CA ARG A 111 -19.33 -4.20 22.44
C ARG A 111 -20.30 -5.23 23.03
N LEU A 112 -20.79 -6.18 22.23
CA LEU A 112 -21.79 -7.20 22.62
C LEU A 112 -23.10 -6.60 23.20
N ASP A 113 -23.45 -5.36 22.82
CA ASP A 113 -24.58 -4.57 23.32
C ASP A 113 -24.65 -4.34 24.85
N ALA A 114 -23.65 -4.80 25.63
CA ALA A 114 -23.54 -4.54 27.07
C ALA A 114 -22.13 -4.86 27.62
N ASN A 115 -21.76 -4.19 28.73
CA ASN A 115 -20.54 -4.51 29.47
C ASN A 115 -20.53 -5.96 29.97
N PRO A 116 -19.39 -6.67 29.95
CA PRO A 116 -18.04 -6.14 29.69
C PRO A 116 -17.59 -6.18 28.21
N GLY A 117 -18.49 -6.25 27.23
CA GLY A 117 -18.09 -6.46 25.83
C GLY A 117 -17.18 -7.68 25.67
N THR A 118 -16.34 -7.69 24.65
CA THR A 118 -15.35 -8.76 24.40
C THR A 118 -14.16 -8.75 25.38
N GLY A 119 -14.01 -7.72 26.21
CA GLY A 119 -12.82 -7.48 27.03
C GLY A 119 -11.54 -7.32 26.20
N ALA A 120 -11.58 -6.35 25.29
CA ALA A 120 -10.54 -6.08 24.32
C ALA A 120 -10.38 -4.58 24.08
N ASP A 121 -9.23 -4.21 23.55
CA ASP A 121 -8.93 -2.88 23.05
C ASP A 121 -8.76 -2.92 21.53
N PHE A 122 -9.35 -1.96 20.83
CA PHE A 122 -8.92 -1.52 19.50
C PHE A 122 -8.03 -0.29 19.66
N LYS A 123 -6.90 -0.26 18.98
CA LYS A 123 -5.94 0.85 19.09
C LYS A 123 -5.51 1.32 17.71
N MET A 124 -5.49 2.64 17.53
CA MET A 124 -4.87 3.33 16.41
C MET A 124 -3.65 4.06 16.94
N LYS A 125 -2.49 3.79 16.35
CA LYS A 125 -1.20 4.30 16.81
C LYS A 125 -0.37 4.85 15.68
N MET A 126 0.49 5.80 16.01
CA MET A 126 1.56 6.30 15.15
C MET A 126 2.82 6.48 15.98
N PHE A 127 3.96 6.13 15.38
CA PHE A 127 5.27 6.18 16.00
C PHE A 127 6.22 7.04 15.16
N GLY A 128 7.05 7.81 15.85
CA GLY A 128 8.11 8.62 15.26
C GLY A 128 9.33 8.72 16.18
N PRO A 129 10.37 9.45 15.77
CA PRO A 129 11.60 9.61 16.56
C PRO A 129 11.39 10.37 17.87
N ASP A 130 10.40 11.26 17.96
CA ASP A 130 10.13 12.03 19.17
C ASP A 130 9.18 11.31 20.14
N GLY A 131 8.42 10.31 19.68
CA GLY A 131 7.46 9.64 20.54
C GLY A 131 6.42 8.80 19.81
N PHE A 132 5.28 8.63 20.47
CA PHE A 132 4.08 8.04 19.86
C PHE A 132 2.81 8.65 20.43
N ILE A 133 1.74 8.59 19.64
CA ILE A 133 0.37 8.73 20.13
C ILE A 133 -0.44 7.46 19.89
N GLU A 134 -1.38 7.18 20.79
CA GLU A 134 -2.35 6.10 20.63
C GLU A 134 -3.76 6.57 21.02
N ILE A 135 -4.72 6.29 20.14
CA ILE A 135 -6.14 6.24 20.49
C ILE A 135 -6.45 4.81 20.89
N VAL A 136 -7.06 4.62 22.06
CA VAL A 136 -7.48 3.31 22.55
C VAL A 136 -8.97 3.36 22.85
N LEU A 137 -9.74 2.56 22.10
CA LEU A 137 -11.14 2.27 22.38
C LEU A 137 -11.21 0.89 23.04
N ASN A 138 -11.71 0.82 24.26
CA ASN A 138 -12.00 -0.47 24.89
C ASN A 138 -13.41 -0.94 24.56
N SER A 139 -13.66 -2.24 24.68
CA SER A 139 -14.98 -2.82 24.44
C SER A 139 -16.04 -2.48 25.50
N PHE A 140 -15.71 -1.63 26.48
CA PHE A 140 -16.69 -0.99 27.35
C PHE A 140 -17.25 0.32 26.76
N GLY A 141 -16.75 0.75 25.60
CA GLY A 141 -17.19 1.95 24.88
C GLY A 141 -16.43 3.22 25.28
N ASN A 142 -15.39 3.11 26.10
CA ASN A 142 -14.58 4.26 26.48
C ASN A 142 -13.35 4.38 25.58
N MET A 143 -13.11 5.59 25.09
CA MET A 143 -11.97 5.97 24.29
C MET A 143 -11.02 6.87 25.10
N ARG A 144 -9.71 6.69 24.92
CA ARG A 144 -8.66 7.60 25.44
C ARG A 144 -7.68 7.97 24.33
N LEU A 145 -7.05 9.14 24.45
CA LEU A 145 -5.89 9.55 23.66
C LEU A 145 -4.68 9.69 24.59
N PHE A 146 -3.60 8.99 24.27
CA PHE A 146 -2.36 9.01 25.04
C PHE A 146 -1.20 9.45 24.15
N HIS A 147 -0.30 10.24 24.74
CA HIS A 147 0.92 10.72 24.12
C HIS A 147 2.11 10.37 25.01
N ASN A 148 3.21 9.98 24.39
CA ASN A 148 4.47 9.75 25.06
C ASN A 148 5.62 10.37 24.28
N ASP A 149 6.16 11.47 24.82
CA ASP A 149 7.37 12.12 24.35
C ASP A 149 8.59 11.35 24.88
N PHE A 150 9.41 10.80 23.98
CA PHE A 150 10.62 10.06 24.36
C PHE A 150 11.69 10.93 25.02
N SER A 151 11.64 12.25 24.82
CA SER A 151 12.49 13.23 25.48
C SER A 151 11.86 13.83 26.75
N GLY A 152 10.60 13.50 27.04
CA GLY A 152 9.80 14.10 28.11
C GLY A 152 8.96 13.07 28.89
N GLY A 153 7.72 13.44 29.19
CA GLY A 153 6.75 12.60 29.88
C GLY A 153 5.79 11.82 28.97
N GLY A 154 4.99 10.96 29.60
CA GLY A 154 3.90 10.23 28.96
C GLY A 154 2.62 10.27 29.78
N GLY A 155 1.47 10.37 29.11
CA GLY A 155 0.19 10.53 29.78
C GLY A 155 -1.01 10.61 28.83
N ASN A 156 -2.21 10.54 29.42
CA ASN A 156 -3.44 10.75 28.67
C ASN A 156 -3.58 12.25 28.36
N LEU A 157 -3.67 12.59 27.08
CA LEU A 157 -4.11 13.91 26.61
C LEU A 157 -5.62 14.07 26.79
N GLN A 158 -6.36 12.99 26.50
CA GLN A 158 -7.79 12.87 26.77
C GLN A 158 -8.03 11.58 27.58
N PRO A 159 -8.54 11.67 28.82
CA PRO A 159 -8.91 10.50 29.61
C PRO A 159 -10.01 9.64 28.98
N GLN A 160 -10.21 8.46 29.56
CA GLN A 160 -11.28 7.53 29.21
C GLN A 160 -12.64 8.23 29.20
N THR A 161 -13.22 8.35 28.02
CA THR A 161 -14.48 9.04 27.76
C THR A 161 -15.40 8.11 26.99
N ASP A 162 -16.63 7.93 27.47
CA ASP A 162 -17.66 7.18 26.73
C ASP A 162 -18.02 7.93 25.44
N ILE A 163 -17.86 7.27 24.30
CA ILE A 163 -18.17 7.84 22.97
C ILE A 163 -19.52 7.39 22.44
N GLY A 164 -20.26 6.55 23.18
CA GLY A 164 -21.60 6.11 22.82
C GLY A 164 -21.66 5.06 21.71
N ILE A 165 -20.53 4.47 21.31
CA ILE A 165 -20.48 3.45 20.25
C ILE A 165 -21.20 2.14 20.64
N ALA A 166 -22.05 1.66 19.73
CA ALA A 166 -22.73 0.37 19.80
C ALA A 166 -22.00 -0.71 18.98
N ASP A 167 -22.39 -1.98 19.15
CA ASP A 167 -21.78 -3.07 18.39
C ASP A 167 -22.20 -3.01 16.92
N GLY A 168 -21.25 -3.12 16.00
CA GLY A 168 -21.54 -3.02 14.56
C GLY A 168 -21.79 -1.63 14.01
N GLU A 169 -21.51 -0.56 14.78
CA GLU A 169 -21.37 0.78 14.21
C GLU A 169 -19.97 0.95 13.60
N ILE A 170 -19.89 1.74 12.52
CA ILE A 170 -18.64 2.14 11.89
C ILE A 170 -18.07 3.32 12.67
N LEU A 171 -16.84 3.17 13.15
CA LEU A 171 -16.07 4.23 13.77
C LEU A 171 -15.11 4.84 12.76
N LYS A 172 -15.20 6.16 12.57
CA LYS A 172 -14.17 6.95 11.91
C LYS A 172 -13.32 7.66 12.97
N LEU A 173 -12.00 7.56 12.87
CA LEU A 173 -11.04 8.30 13.68
C LEU A 173 -10.20 9.18 12.76
N VAL A 174 -9.99 10.43 13.16
CA VAL A 174 -9.13 11.39 12.44
C VAL A 174 -8.22 12.09 13.43
N ILE A 175 -6.94 12.20 13.07
CA ILE A 175 -5.96 13.06 13.71
C ILE A 175 -5.37 13.97 12.63
N ASP A 176 -5.64 15.27 12.73
CA ASP A 176 -4.99 16.31 11.94
C ASP A 176 -3.86 16.91 12.78
N TYR A 177 -2.65 16.97 12.23
CA TYR A 177 -1.48 17.60 12.84
C TYR A 177 -1.16 18.91 12.12
N ASP A 178 -0.93 19.95 12.91
CA ASP A 178 -0.49 21.27 12.44
C ASP A 178 0.99 21.46 12.79
N PHE A 179 1.84 21.52 11.77
CA PHE A 179 3.29 21.59 11.89
C PHE A 179 3.77 22.93 12.44
N ASP A 180 3.10 24.02 12.09
CA ASP A 180 3.49 25.37 12.53
C ASP A 180 3.26 25.57 14.03
N SER A 181 2.15 25.03 14.54
CA SER A 181 1.79 25.09 15.97
C SER A 181 2.29 23.92 16.80
N ASP A 182 2.65 22.79 16.16
CA ASP A 182 3.03 21.54 16.80
C ASP A 182 1.92 20.96 17.69
N GLU A 183 0.67 21.06 17.19
CA GLU A 183 -0.56 20.64 17.84
C GLU A 183 -1.33 19.64 16.97
N ILE A 184 -2.22 18.87 17.59
CA ILE A 184 -3.18 18.01 16.89
C ILE A 184 -4.63 18.43 17.13
N ALA A 185 -5.51 18.07 16.21
CA ALA A 185 -6.94 17.96 16.41
C ALA A 185 -7.37 16.50 16.18
N ALA A 186 -7.90 15.85 17.21
CA ALA A 186 -8.45 14.51 17.12
C ALA A 186 -9.98 14.57 17.09
N THR A 187 -10.60 13.89 16.14
CA THR A 187 -12.06 13.78 16.01
C THR A 187 -12.50 12.35 15.76
N TYR A 188 -13.77 12.07 16.01
CA TYR A 188 -14.41 10.81 15.63
C TYR A 188 -15.82 11.02 15.10
N SER A 189 -16.33 10.07 14.32
CA SER A 189 -17.75 9.99 13.98
C SER A 189 -18.23 8.54 13.99
N LEU A 190 -19.52 8.34 14.24
CA LEU A 190 -20.17 7.03 14.23
C LEU A 190 -21.16 6.95 13.07
N ASP A 191 -21.14 5.86 12.31
CA ASP A 191 -22.05 5.57 11.19
C ASP A 191 -22.19 6.71 10.16
N GLY A 192 -21.07 7.36 9.84
CA GLY A 192 -21.04 8.49 8.90
C GLY A 192 -21.79 9.74 9.40
N GLY A 193 -22.06 9.82 10.70
CA GLY A 193 -22.62 11.00 11.37
C GLY A 193 -21.65 12.18 11.42
N GLU A 194 -22.06 13.24 12.09
CA GLU A 194 -21.24 14.44 12.28
C GLU A 194 -19.95 14.14 13.07
N ALA A 195 -18.85 14.78 12.66
CA ALA A 195 -17.58 14.68 13.39
C ALA A 195 -17.69 15.34 14.77
N VAL A 196 -17.28 14.60 15.79
CA VAL A 196 -17.25 15.03 17.20
C VAL A 196 -15.80 15.32 17.59
N PRO A 197 -15.48 16.55 18.05
CA PRO A 197 -14.17 16.86 18.59
C PRO A 197 -13.85 16.03 19.83
N PHE A 198 -12.69 15.39 19.84
CA PHE A 198 -12.21 14.58 20.95
C PHE A 198 -11.07 15.25 21.72
N TYR A 199 -10.12 15.85 21.01
CA TYR A 199 -9.00 16.57 21.59
C TYR A 199 -8.49 17.64 20.63
N SER A 200 -7.97 18.75 21.16
CA SER A 200 -7.24 19.75 20.39
C SER A 200 -6.16 20.39 21.26
N GLY A 201 -4.93 20.44 20.77
CA GLY A 201 -3.78 21.04 21.44
C GLY A 201 -2.49 20.26 21.24
N GLY A 202 -1.44 20.70 21.93
CA GLY A 202 -0.11 20.06 21.91
C GLY A 202 -0.01 18.77 22.74
N GLY A 203 1.19 18.22 22.83
CA GLY A 203 1.44 16.99 23.58
C GLY A 203 1.64 17.19 25.08
N ILE A 204 1.95 16.08 25.75
CA ILE A 204 2.55 16.09 27.09
C ILE A 204 3.83 16.93 27.03
N ASP A 205 3.96 17.86 27.98
CA ASP A 205 5.05 18.84 28.04
C ASP A 205 5.09 19.89 26.90
N GLY A 206 4.01 20.00 26.13
CA GLY A 206 3.67 21.16 25.32
C GLY A 206 3.60 20.90 23.82
N ARG A 207 4.49 20.08 23.27
CA ARG A 207 4.55 19.78 21.82
C ARG A 207 4.19 18.33 21.52
N ILE A 208 3.68 18.06 20.32
CA ILE A 208 3.44 16.69 19.85
C ILE A 208 4.75 16.09 19.32
N GLY A 209 5.50 16.85 18.52
CA GLY A 209 6.73 16.39 17.89
C GLY A 209 6.51 15.37 16.77
N ASP A 210 7.59 14.83 16.22
CA ASP A 210 7.50 13.79 15.20
C ASP A 210 7.15 12.43 15.82
N VAL A 211 5.85 12.15 15.80
CA VAL A 211 5.24 10.90 16.26
C VAL A 211 4.74 10.03 15.11
N VAL A 212 5.09 10.33 13.85
CA VAL A 212 4.47 9.65 12.69
C VAL A 212 5.44 9.08 11.68
N THR A 213 6.70 9.54 11.57
CA THR A 213 7.59 9.18 10.45
C THR A 213 8.22 7.78 10.51
N ASN A 214 8.03 7.02 11.60
CA ASN A 214 8.48 5.63 11.63
C ASN A 214 7.44 4.71 10.98
N PHE A 215 6.28 4.56 11.62
CA PHE A 215 5.19 3.71 11.15
C PHE A 215 3.87 4.02 11.87
N VAL A 216 2.77 3.59 11.26
CA VAL A 216 1.44 3.57 11.88
C VAL A 216 0.98 2.13 12.11
N GLU A 217 0.15 1.92 13.13
CA GLU A 217 -0.30 0.59 13.57
C GLU A 217 -1.78 0.62 13.97
N LEU A 218 -2.51 -0.42 13.55
CA LEU A 218 -3.77 -0.81 14.17
C LEU A 218 -3.54 -2.08 14.98
N GLU A 219 -4.06 -2.14 16.21
CA GLU A 219 -3.94 -3.29 17.10
C GLU A 219 -5.31 -3.68 17.67
N LEU A 220 -5.60 -4.98 17.63
CA LEU A 220 -6.62 -5.63 18.46
C LEU A 220 -5.92 -6.40 19.59
N PHE A 221 -6.32 -6.11 20.83
CA PHE A 221 -5.71 -6.69 22.04
C PHE A 221 -6.79 -7.18 22.99
N LYS A 222 -7.00 -8.50 23.08
CA LYS A 222 -7.97 -9.09 24.01
C LYS A 222 -7.35 -9.37 25.38
N PHE A 223 -7.55 -8.46 26.32
CA PHE A 223 -7.02 -8.61 27.68
C PHE A 223 -7.82 -9.57 28.57
N ASN A 224 -9.07 -9.89 28.22
CA ASN A 224 -9.91 -10.83 28.97
C ASN A 224 -10.09 -12.14 28.19
N ASP A 225 -9.23 -13.11 28.47
CA ASP A 225 -9.25 -14.46 27.89
C ASP A 225 -10.40 -15.34 28.39
N THR A 226 -11.07 -14.95 29.49
CA THR A 226 -12.23 -15.70 30.00
C THR A 226 -13.50 -15.51 29.17
N ASN A 227 -13.61 -14.40 28.42
CA ASN A 227 -14.68 -14.21 27.46
C ASN A 227 -14.32 -14.94 26.16
N THR A 228 -15.08 -15.96 25.78
CA THR A 228 -14.78 -16.77 24.58
C THR A 228 -15.07 -16.06 23.26
N THR A 229 -15.77 -14.92 23.27
CA THR A 229 -16.03 -14.14 22.06
C THR A 229 -14.81 -13.31 21.69
N ALA A 230 -14.20 -13.62 20.55
CA ALA A 230 -13.12 -12.81 19.98
C ALA A 230 -13.68 -11.48 19.45
N PRO A 231 -13.02 -10.34 19.70
CA PRO A 231 -13.30 -9.11 18.98
C PRO A 231 -12.93 -9.24 17.50
N VAL A 232 -13.65 -8.56 16.62
CA VAL A 232 -13.32 -8.47 15.19
C VAL A 232 -13.30 -7.02 14.77
N ALA A 233 -12.28 -6.64 14.01
CA ALA A 233 -12.18 -5.37 13.32
C ALA A 233 -12.16 -5.62 11.81
N ALA A 234 -12.98 -4.89 11.08
CA ALA A 234 -12.94 -4.79 9.63
C ALA A 234 -12.62 -3.33 9.29
N VAL A 235 -11.45 -3.09 8.71
CA VAL A 235 -10.97 -1.75 8.37
C VAL A 235 -11.31 -1.49 6.92
N ASP A 236 -12.19 -0.53 6.70
CA ASP A 236 -12.70 -0.21 5.36
C ASP A 236 -11.79 0.82 4.68
N MET A 237 -11.12 1.66 5.46
CA MET A 237 -10.19 2.65 4.93
C MET A 237 -9.12 3.05 5.95
N TRP A 238 -7.92 3.31 5.43
CA TRP A 238 -6.81 3.87 6.20
C TRP A 238 -5.99 4.83 5.35
N LYS A 239 -5.90 6.10 5.78
CA LYS A 239 -5.13 7.16 5.13
C LYS A 239 -4.10 7.79 6.06
N VAL A 240 -2.93 8.13 5.54
CA VAL A 240 -1.92 8.96 6.21
C VAL A 240 -1.31 9.93 5.21
N GLY A 241 -1.12 11.20 5.58
CA GLY A 241 -0.51 12.25 4.75
C GLY A 241 -1.44 13.46 4.58
N ASP A 242 -1.15 14.36 3.65
CA ASP A 242 -2.00 15.53 3.40
C ASP A 242 -3.44 15.16 3.01
N GLU A 243 -4.44 16.01 3.32
CA GLU A 243 -5.81 15.88 2.78
C GLU A 243 -5.83 15.84 1.23
N SER A 244 -4.78 16.37 0.59
CA SER A 244 -4.56 16.31 -0.85
C SER A 244 -3.58 15.22 -1.29
N THR A 245 -3.30 14.22 -0.45
CA THR A 245 -2.42 13.11 -0.85
C THR A 245 -2.93 12.54 -2.18
N PRO A 246 -2.18 12.72 -3.28
CA PRO A 246 -2.42 11.96 -4.49
C PRO A 246 -2.32 10.48 -4.13
N SER A 247 -3.03 9.61 -4.84
CA SER A 247 -2.98 8.16 -4.68
C SER A 247 -1.56 7.61 -4.90
N GLY A 248 -0.64 7.78 -3.94
CA GLY A 248 0.80 7.60 -4.16
C GLY A 248 1.32 8.39 -5.39
N PRO A 249 2.61 8.28 -5.73
CA PRO A 249 2.99 8.46 -7.12
C PRO A 249 2.20 7.42 -7.94
N ALA A 250 1.56 7.84 -9.02
CA ALA A 250 1.07 6.88 -10.02
C ALA A 250 2.22 5.92 -10.31
N SER A 251 1.96 4.61 -10.26
CA SER A 251 2.99 3.63 -10.61
C SER A 251 3.62 4.04 -11.93
N LEU A 252 4.95 4.03 -12.03
CA LEU A 252 5.63 4.26 -13.29
C LEU A 252 5.23 3.11 -14.23
N VAL A 253 4.23 3.36 -15.09
CA VAL A 253 3.65 2.34 -15.97
C VAL A 253 4.18 2.55 -17.38
N LEU A 254 4.73 1.48 -17.96
CA LEU A 254 4.88 1.39 -19.42
C LEU A 254 3.48 1.36 -20.03
N THR A 255 3.11 2.44 -20.69
CA THR A 255 1.80 2.58 -21.34
C THR A 255 1.80 2.03 -22.76
N ASP A 256 2.97 1.89 -23.39
CA ASP A 256 3.11 1.24 -24.68
C ASP A 256 4.50 0.60 -24.87
N VAL A 257 4.54 -0.53 -25.57
CA VAL A 257 5.76 -1.20 -26.03
C VAL A 257 5.57 -1.60 -27.48
N ASP A 258 6.18 -0.84 -28.38
CA ASP A 258 6.19 -1.13 -29.82
C ASP A 258 7.42 -1.97 -30.15
N TYR A 259 7.21 -3.23 -30.54
CA TYR A 259 8.27 -4.14 -30.96
C TYR A 259 8.10 -4.55 -32.43
N ASP A 260 9.08 -4.20 -33.26
CA ASP A 260 9.17 -4.64 -34.66
C ASP A 260 10.02 -5.91 -34.74
N ALA A 261 9.37 -7.06 -34.96
CA ALA A 261 10.03 -8.35 -35.07
C ALA A 261 10.89 -8.52 -36.35
N ALA A 262 10.63 -7.74 -37.40
CA ALA A 262 11.39 -7.81 -38.65
C ALA A 262 12.66 -6.97 -38.58
N ALA A 263 12.59 -5.80 -37.94
CA ALA A 263 13.74 -4.94 -37.67
C ALA A 263 14.52 -5.32 -36.40
N ASP A 264 13.90 -6.12 -35.51
CA ASP A 264 14.37 -6.45 -34.15
C ASP A 264 14.64 -5.19 -33.32
N THR A 265 13.71 -4.25 -33.38
CA THR A 265 13.79 -2.95 -32.69
C THR A 265 12.59 -2.72 -31.79
N PHE A 266 12.77 -1.91 -30.76
CA PHE A 266 11.71 -1.56 -29.82
C PHE A 266 11.63 -0.05 -29.55
N ARG A 267 10.46 0.35 -29.05
CA ARG A 267 10.19 1.68 -28.52
C ARG A 267 9.26 1.56 -27.34
N PHE A 268 9.55 2.31 -26.29
CA PHE A 268 8.80 2.32 -25.04
C PHE A 268 8.09 3.66 -24.86
N THR A 269 6.90 3.64 -24.30
CA THR A 269 6.23 4.82 -23.78
C THR A 269 5.81 4.56 -22.34
N TRP A 270 6.00 5.55 -21.46
CA TRP A 270 5.55 5.49 -20.08
C TRP A 270 4.92 6.81 -19.64
N ASP A 271 4.18 6.76 -18.54
CA ASP A 271 3.73 7.94 -17.82
C ASP A 271 4.91 8.57 -17.10
N SER A 272 5.15 9.86 -17.29
CA SER A 272 6.32 10.57 -16.77
C SER A 272 5.93 11.88 -16.12
N GLU A 273 6.86 12.50 -15.39
CA GLU A 273 6.68 13.86 -14.86
C GLU A 273 7.63 14.85 -15.54
N PRO A 274 7.17 16.05 -15.92
CA PRO A 274 8.03 17.07 -16.50
C PRO A 274 9.21 17.41 -15.57
N GLY A 275 10.43 17.44 -16.12
CA GLY A 275 11.64 17.78 -15.39
C GLY A 275 12.33 16.62 -14.67
N LYS A 276 11.77 15.40 -14.75
CA LYS A 276 12.43 14.17 -14.28
C LYS A 276 13.36 13.58 -15.33
N VAL A 277 14.25 12.71 -14.88
CA VAL A 277 15.16 11.93 -15.72
C VAL A 277 14.93 10.46 -15.45
N TYR A 278 14.94 9.66 -16.51
CA TYR A 278 14.70 8.21 -16.43
C TYR A 278 15.86 7.43 -17.05
N GLY A 279 16.16 6.31 -16.42
CA GLY A 279 17.01 5.25 -16.92
C GLY A 279 16.17 4.10 -17.48
N ILE A 280 16.68 3.44 -18.52
CA ILE A 280 16.08 2.26 -19.11
C ILE A 280 17.10 1.14 -18.99
N TYR A 281 16.74 0.07 -18.30
CA TYR A 281 17.60 -1.08 -18.06
C TYR A 281 17.02 -2.32 -18.69
N TRP A 282 17.89 -3.29 -18.97
CA TRP A 282 17.46 -4.57 -19.53
C TRP A 282 18.11 -5.76 -18.83
N SER A 283 17.45 -6.90 -18.91
CA SER A 283 17.87 -8.15 -18.27
C SER A 283 17.50 -9.35 -19.13
N LEU A 284 18.26 -10.43 -18.99
CA LEU A 284 17.92 -11.75 -19.57
C LEU A 284 17.26 -12.68 -18.56
N ASP A 285 17.33 -12.37 -17.26
CA ASP A 285 16.96 -13.28 -16.17
C ASP A 285 16.12 -12.65 -15.06
N LEU A 286 15.76 -11.35 -15.18
CA LEU A 286 15.07 -10.53 -14.18
C LEU A 286 15.85 -10.30 -12.87
N ILE A 287 17.07 -10.80 -12.76
CA ILE A 287 17.90 -10.72 -11.56
C ILE A 287 19.03 -9.71 -11.78
N ASN A 288 19.76 -9.85 -12.89
CA ASN A 288 20.85 -8.94 -13.23
C ASN A 288 20.32 -7.79 -14.10
N TRP A 289 20.50 -6.56 -13.63
CA TRP A 289 20.09 -5.32 -14.29
C TRP A 289 21.25 -4.32 -14.45
N ASP A 290 22.50 -4.81 -14.39
CA ASP A 290 23.70 -3.97 -14.49
C ASP A 290 23.87 -3.34 -15.89
N ALA A 291 23.06 -3.75 -16.87
CA ALA A 291 23.09 -3.25 -18.24
C ALA A 291 21.96 -2.24 -18.47
N ASP A 292 22.35 -1.03 -18.85
CA ASP A 292 21.46 0.01 -19.31
C ASP A 292 21.32 0.01 -20.83
N LEU A 293 20.24 0.65 -21.26
CA LEU A 293 19.99 1.05 -22.63
C LEU A 293 20.14 2.57 -22.79
N ALA A 294 19.73 3.32 -21.76
CA ALA A 294 19.91 4.76 -21.65
C ALA A 294 19.84 5.16 -20.17
N ASP A 295 20.73 6.06 -19.75
CA ASP A 295 20.84 6.54 -18.36
C ASP A 295 20.35 7.98 -18.17
N ASN A 296 19.76 8.61 -19.20
CA ASN A 296 19.46 10.05 -19.17
C ASN A 296 18.30 10.48 -20.07
N VAL A 297 17.15 9.81 -19.98
CA VAL A 297 15.95 10.20 -20.71
C VAL A 297 15.22 11.30 -19.95
N PHE A 298 15.32 12.54 -20.43
CA PHE A 298 14.63 13.68 -19.84
C PHE A 298 13.15 13.68 -20.23
N ALA A 299 12.28 13.78 -19.23
CA ALA A 299 10.85 13.94 -19.45
C ALA A 299 10.47 15.41 -19.59
N GLU A 300 9.83 15.75 -20.70
CA GLU A 300 9.34 17.10 -20.98
C GLU A 300 7.85 17.28 -20.66
N GLY A 301 7.14 16.17 -20.40
CA GLY A 301 5.69 16.14 -20.29
C GLY A 301 5.18 15.02 -19.38
N THR A 302 3.86 14.81 -19.38
CA THR A 302 3.22 13.75 -18.59
C THR A 302 3.39 12.35 -19.18
N SER A 303 4.04 12.24 -20.34
CA SER A 303 4.39 10.97 -20.99
C SER A 303 5.70 11.13 -21.73
N THR A 304 6.52 10.09 -21.70
CA THR A 304 7.83 10.05 -22.36
C THR A 304 7.91 8.80 -23.24
N THR A 305 8.43 8.98 -24.46
CA THR A 305 8.68 7.90 -25.41
C THR A 305 10.17 7.81 -25.71
N TYR A 306 10.73 6.60 -25.58
CA TYR A 306 12.12 6.31 -25.91
C TYR A 306 12.27 5.18 -26.94
N PRO A 307 13.08 5.38 -27.99
CA PRO A 307 13.60 6.67 -28.44
C PRO A 307 12.45 7.64 -28.79
N PRO A 308 12.68 8.96 -28.90
CA PRO A 308 11.67 9.91 -29.36
C PRO A 308 11.17 9.59 -30.78
N LEU A 309 9.90 9.89 -31.10
CA LEU A 309 9.25 9.48 -32.38
C LEU A 309 9.99 9.93 -33.66
N PHE A 310 10.81 10.96 -33.57
CA PHE A 310 11.61 11.47 -34.68
C PHE A 310 13.00 10.80 -34.82
N ILE A 311 13.34 9.87 -33.92
CA ILE A 311 14.55 9.05 -33.94
C ILE A 311 14.16 7.60 -34.27
N SER A 312 15.03 6.86 -34.95
CA SER A 312 14.86 5.41 -35.18
C SER A 312 14.65 4.66 -33.87
N ALA A 313 13.86 3.57 -33.93
CA ALA A 313 13.67 2.67 -32.80
C ALA A 313 14.99 1.98 -32.43
N GLU A 314 15.09 1.54 -31.18
CA GLU A 314 16.33 1.02 -30.61
C GLU A 314 16.48 -0.48 -30.93
N PRO A 315 17.65 -0.96 -31.39
CA PRO A 315 17.89 -2.38 -31.65
C PRO A 315 17.89 -3.20 -30.36
N ASN A 316 17.45 -4.46 -30.46
CA ASN A 316 17.51 -5.44 -29.38
C ASN A 316 18.93 -5.57 -28.79
N PRO A 317 19.17 -5.16 -27.53
CA PRO A 317 20.51 -5.16 -26.94
C PRO A 317 21.01 -6.60 -26.66
N GLY A 318 20.09 -7.58 -26.55
CA GLY A 318 20.42 -8.98 -26.35
C GLY A 318 20.99 -9.67 -27.59
N THR A 319 20.84 -9.09 -28.78
CA THR A 319 21.27 -9.70 -30.05
C THR A 319 22.80 -9.61 -30.26
N ASN A 320 23.50 -8.81 -29.46
CA ASN A 320 24.97 -8.67 -29.49
C ASN A 320 25.74 -9.94 -29.06
N LEU A 321 25.05 -10.99 -28.58
CA LEU A 321 25.66 -12.26 -28.15
C LEU A 321 25.64 -13.36 -29.22
N GLY A 322 25.29 -13.03 -30.48
CA GLY A 322 25.34 -13.96 -31.62
C GLY A 322 24.22 -15.00 -31.67
N ILE A 323 23.42 -15.11 -30.61
CA ILE A 323 22.17 -15.88 -30.55
C ILE A 323 21.12 -14.96 -29.94
N ARG A 324 19.98 -14.83 -30.62
CA ARG A 324 18.84 -14.06 -30.11
C ARG A 324 18.27 -14.74 -28.85
N PRO A 325 18.13 -14.02 -27.72
CA PRO A 325 17.56 -14.61 -26.51
C PRO A 325 16.07 -14.92 -26.69
N GLU A 326 15.58 -15.94 -25.99
CA GLU A 326 14.16 -16.32 -25.99
C GLU A 326 13.27 -15.26 -25.33
N ALA A 327 13.82 -14.54 -24.34
CA ALA A 327 13.19 -13.42 -23.68
C ALA A 327 14.24 -12.36 -23.32
N ILE A 328 13.81 -11.11 -23.34
CA ILE A 328 14.52 -9.98 -22.79
C ILE A 328 13.51 -9.16 -22.00
N PHE A 329 13.94 -8.67 -20.84
CA PHE A 329 13.14 -7.90 -19.92
C PHE A 329 13.65 -6.46 -19.87
N PHE A 330 12.74 -5.51 -19.74
CA PHE A 330 13.06 -4.09 -19.63
C PHE A 330 12.43 -3.52 -18.38
N ARG A 331 13.07 -2.50 -17.81
CA ARG A 331 12.49 -1.67 -16.75
C ARG A 331 12.88 -0.21 -16.98
N VAL A 332 12.00 0.69 -16.56
CA VAL A 332 12.28 2.13 -16.52
C VAL A 332 12.41 2.50 -15.05
N GLU A 333 13.41 3.31 -14.71
CA GLU A 333 13.63 3.80 -13.36
C GLU A 333 13.79 5.32 -13.40
N GLU A 334 13.20 6.03 -12.45
CA GLU A 334 13.54 7.45 -12.26
C GLU A 334 14.97 7.53 -11.70
N ILE A 335 15.81 8.33 -12.35
CA ILE A 335 17.18 8.61 -11.91
C ILE A 335 17.16 9.95 -11.17
N PRO A 336 17.61 9.99 -9.90
CA PRO A 336 17.77 11.25 -9.18
C PRO A 336 18.71 12.18 -9.94
N LEU A 337 18.26 13.40 -10.22
CA LEU A 337 19.15 14.46 -10.68
C LEU A 337 20.19 14.75 -9.57
N PRO A 338 21.50 14.83 -9.89
CA PRO A 338 22.54 15.10 -8.91
C PRO A 338 22.44 16.47 -8.23
#